data_AF-W7BN72-F1
#
_entry.id   AF-W7BN72-F1
#
_cell.length_a   1.000
_cell.length_b   1.000
_cell.length_c   1.000
_cell.angle_alpha   90.00
_cell.angle_beta   90.00
_cell.angle_gamma   90.00
#
_symmetry.space_group_name_H-M   'P 1'
#
loop_
_entity.id
_entity.type
_entity.pdbx_description
1 polymer ?
#
loop_
_entity_poly.entity_id
_entity_poly.type
_entity_poly.pdbx_seq_one_letter_code
_entity_poly.pdbx_strand_id
1 'polypeptide(L)'
;MHTKERGGAPLGNEFAKGNSGGAPAGNQNARTHGLFSKFLNDDALEIMDIIDQQTPADIAWDLVKIQYTAIIRSQKVMWVRDSLDHLDDKSGESWGEGGGSESRKVAYAYEQQAAFLASQSRAMSELRYAIKNFLDISDAFDERRKKIEIMDANLEKIKADTKKEGNDKVATVIVSNRDEMQAYLDAQKAAKAGDDDGESPDSSGSS
;
A
#
# COMPACT_ATOMS: atom_id res chain seq x y z
N MET A 1 -43.12 18.61 33.78
CA MET A 1 -42.72 17.50 32.89
C MET A 1 -43.34 17.76 31.52
N HIS A 2 -42.54 17.94 30.48
CA HIS A 2 -43.05 18.12 29.11
C HIS A 2 -42.49 17.01 28.23
N THR A 3 -43.34 16.03 27.91
CA THR A 3 -43.09 15.04 26.88
C THR A 3 -43.20 15.73 25.53
N LYS A 4 -42.06 16.04 24.90
CA LYS A 4 -42.03 16.41 23.48
C LYS A 4 -42.45 15.18 22.68
N GLU A 5 -43.70 15.15 22.26
CA GLU A 5 -44.15 14.19 21.25
C GLU A 5 -43.29 14.35 19.99
N ARG A 6 -42.83 13.21 19.46
CA ARG A 6 -41.88 13.14 18.35
C ARG A 6 -42.46 13.87 17.15
N GLY A 7 -41.65 14.73 16.53
CA GLY A 7 -42.02 15.59 15.43
C GLY A 7 -42.74 14.83 14.31
N GLY A 8 -44.05 15.05 14.23
CA GLY A 8 -44.92 14.66 13.13
C GLY A 8 -45.87 15.82 12.84
N ALA A 9 -46.46 15.84 11.65
CA ALA A 9 -47.50 16.80 11.34
C ALA A 9 -48.67 16.67 12.35
N PRO A 10 -49.33 17.77 12.75
CA PRO A 10 -50.42 17.74 13.72
C PRO A 10 -51.51 16.75 13.31
N LEU A 11 -52.06 16.03 14.29
CA LEU A 11 -53.19 15.13 14.08
C LEU A 11 -54.37 15.95 13.52
N GLY A 12 -54.87 15.58 12.33
CA GLY A 12 -55.94 16.32 11.65
C GLY A 12 -55.48 17.42 10.69
N ASN A 13 -54.20 17.45 10.31
CA ASN A 13 -53.66 18.33 9.27
C ASN A 13 -54.52 18.32 7.98
N GLU A 14 -55.09 19.48 7.62
CA GLU A 14 -55.88 19.64 6.40
C GLU A 14 -55.07 19.56 5.11
N PHE A 15 -53.76 19.85 5.15
CA PHE A 15 -52.83 19.76 4.01
C PHE A 15 -52.51 18.30 3.60
N ALA A 16 -52.95 17.30 4.36
CA ALA A 16 -52.80 15.88 4.04
C ALA A 16 -54.14 15.17 3.77
N LYS A 17 -55.28 15.89 3.77
CA LYS A 17 -56.60 15.33 3.45
C LYS A 17 -56.57 14.71 2.04
N GLY A 18 -56.72 13.39 1.94
CA GLY A 18 -56.71 12.64 0.69
C GLY A 18 -55.39 11.97 0.30
N ASN A 19 -54.31 12.16 1.08
CA ASN A 19 -53.12 11.31 0.97
C ASN A 19 -53.26 10.10 1.90
N SER A 20 -52.80 8.93 1.45
CA SER A 20 -52.92 7.66 2.20
C SER A 20 -51.93 7.56 3.37
N GLY A 21 -51.13 8.60 3.62
CA GLY A 21 -49.88 8.50 4.37
C GLY A 21 -48.85 7.64 3.63
N GLY A 22 -47.58 7.88 3.91
CA GLY A 22 -46.48 7.09 3.38
C GLY A 22 -45.65 7.77 2.29
N ALA A 23 -44.44 7.24 2.14
CA ALA A 23 -43.44 7.66 1.18
C ALA A 23 -43.95 7.49 -0.26
N PRO A 24 -43.75 8.48 -1.17
CA PRO A 24 -44.11 8.35 -2.59
C PRO A 24 -43.55 7.07 -3.22
N ALA A 25 -44.25 6.48 -4.19
CA ALA A 25 -43.71 5.36 -4.96
C ALA A 25 -42.38 5.78 -5.63
N GLY A 26 -41.30 5.06 -5.36
CA GLY A 26 -39.94 5.44 -5.78
C GLY A 26 -39.13 6.23 -4.74
N ASN A 27 -39.71 6.58 -3.59
CA ASN A 27 -38.95 7.06 -2.44
C ASN A 27 -38.15 5.89 -1.84
N GLN A 28 -36.87 5.87 -2.16
CA GLN A 28 -35.89 5.06 -1.46
C GLN A 28 -35.62 5.76 -0.12
N ASN A 29 -36.39 5.41 0.92
CA ASN A 29 -36.14 5.90 2.28
C ASN A 29 -34.65 5.76 2.64
N ALA A 30 -34.17 6.70 3.48
CA ALA A 30 -32.81 6.86 3.96
C ALA A 30 -31.95 5.57 3.88
N ARG A 31 -31.29 5.38 2.73
CA ARG A 31 -30.22 4.40 2.60
C ARG A 31 -29.10 4.82 3.54
N THR A 32 -28.42 3.86 4.18
CA THR A 32 -27.38 4.09 5.20
C THR A 32 -26.34 5.13 4.75
N HIS A 33 -26.01 5.14 3.45
CA HIS A 33 -25.02 6.04 2.85
C HIS A 33 -25.63 7.17 1.98
N GLY A 34 -26.93 7.44 2.13
CA GLY A 34 -27.62 8.55 1.48
C GLY A 34 -27.43 8.63 -0.04
N LEU A 35 -26.87 9.75 -0.52
CA LEU A 35 -26.66 10.05 -1.94
C LEU A 35 -25.74 9.04 -2.64
N PHE A 36 -24.71 8.53 -1.96
CA PHE A 36 -23.66 7.70 -2.57
C PHE A 36 -24.16 6.30 -2.93
N SER A 37 -25.14 5.78 -2.19
CA SER A 37 -25.75 4.48 -2.44
C SER A 37 -26.51 4.35 -3.78
N LYS A 38 -26.66 5.46 -4.52
CA LYS A 38 -27.20 5.46 -5.89
C LYS A 38 -26.13 5.24 -6.95
N PHE A 39 -24.86 5.47 -6.61
CA PHE A 39 -23.73 5.48 -7.55
C PHE A 39 -22.68 4.43 -7.23
N LEU A 40 -22.57 4.02 -5.96
CA LEU A 40 -21.61 3.04 -5.48
C LEU A 40 -22.26 1.66 -5.30
N ASN A 41 -21.47 0.62 -5.56
CA ASN A 41 -21.81 -0.77 -5.25
C ASN A 41 -21.68 -1.04 -3.74
N ASP A 42 -22.27 -2.14 -3.28
CA ASP A 42 -22.32 -2.49 -1.86
C ASP A 42 -20.90 -2.59 -1.23
N ASP A 43 -19.92 -3.18 -1.94
CA ASP A 43 -18.54 -3.26 -1.45
C ASP A 43 -17.91 -1.87 -1.21
N ALA A 44 -18.18 -0.90 -2.08
CA ALA A 44 -17.63 0.46 -1.93
C ALA A 44 -18.31 1.22 -0.78
N LEU A 45 -19.57 0.91 -0.50
CA LEU A 45 -20.31 1.44 0.64
C LEU A 45 -19.78 0.85 1.97
N GLU A 46 -19.47 -0.44 2.00
CA GLU A 46 -18.82 -1.08 3.16
C GLU A 46 -17.45 -0.46 3.44
N ILE A 47 -16.66 -0.19 2.40
CA ILE A 47 -15.38 0.51 2.53
C ILE A 47 -15.57 1.91 3.12
N MET A 48 -16.61 2.65 2.72
CA MET A 48 -16.91 3.96 3.29
C MET A 48 -17.21 3.87 4.80
N ASP A 49 -18.01 2.90 5.23
CA ASP A 49 -18.29 2.71 6.67
C ASP A 49 -17.02 2.41 7.46
N ILE A 50 -16.11 1.61 6.90
CA ILE A 50 -14.81 1.33 7.53
C ILE A 50 -13.99 2.62 7.65
N ILE A 51 -13.95 3.44 6.60
CA ILE A 51 -13.21 4.72 6.58
C ILE A 51 -13.80 5.70 7.60
N ASP A 52 -15.13 5.80 7.68
CA ASP A 52 -15.81 6.72 8.61
C ASP A 52 -15.57 6.38 10.09
N GLN A 53 -15.21 5.12 10.38
CA GLN A 53 -14.86 4.65 11.72
C GLN A 53 -13.37 4.83 12.07
N GLN A 54 -12.55 5.23 11.10
CA GLN A 54 -11.10 5.39 11.27
C GLN A 54 -10.70 6.86 11.47
N THR A 55 -9.62 7.08 12.23
CA THR A 55 -9.01 8.41 12.29
C THR A 55 -8.18 8.67 11.03
N PRO A 56 -7.92 9.94 10.66
CA PRO A 56 -7.01 10.25 9.56
C PRO A 56 -5.62 9.60 9.69
N ALA A 57 -5.12 9.46 10.92
CA ALA A 57 -3.87 8.76 11.21
C ALA A 57 -3.96 7.26 10.93
N ASP A 58 -5.10 6.63 11.20
CA ASP A 58 -5.31 5.20 10.91
C ASP A 58 -5.34 4.94 9.40
N ILE A 59 -5.99 5.80 8.63
CA ILE A 59 -6.04 5.69 7.17
C ILE A 59 -4.64 5.83 6.57
N ALA A 60 -3.84 6.81 7.03
CA ALA A 60 -2.47 6.96 6.59
C ALA A 60 -1.60 5.75 6.97
N TRP A 61 -1.83 5.18 8.16
CA TRP A 61 -1.16 3.96 8.58
C TRP A 61 -1.54 2.74 7.72
N ASP A 62 -2.81 2.63 7.33
CA ASP A 62 -3.29 1.58 6.43
C ASP A 62 -2.62 1.69 5.06
N LEU A 63 -2.45 2.91 4.55
CA LEU A 63 -1.70 3.15 3.31
C LEU A 63 -0.23 2.69 3.43
N VAL A 64 0.44 2.99 4.56
CA VAL A 64 1.81 2.50 4.82
C VAL A 64 1.87 0.97 4.79
N LYS A 65 0.93 0.29 5.47
CA LYS A 65 0.86 -1.18 5.48
C LYS A 65 0.65 -1.76 4.08
N ILE A 66 -0.26 -1.18 3.28
CA ILE A 66 -0.56 -1.64 1.92
C ILE A 66 0.70 -1.55 1.06
N GLN A 67 1.37 -0.39 1.05
CA GLN A 67 2.56 -0.17 0.24
C GLN A 67 3.72 -1.06 0.68
N TYR A 68 3.96 -1.18 1.99
CA TYR A 68 4.97 -2.08 2.53
C TYR A 68 4.70 -3.55 2.15
N THR A 69 3.44 -3.99 2.26
CA THR A 69 3.04 -5.36 1.87
C THR A 69 3.18 -5.59 0.36
N ALA A 70 2.85 -4.60 -0.46
CA ALA A 70 3.03 -4.68 -1.91
C ALA A 70 4.51 -4.84 -2.29
N ILE A 71 5.42 -4.12 -1.61
CA ILE A 71 6.87 -4.26 -1.81
C ILE A 71 7.36 -5.66 -1.42
N ILE A 72 6.91 -6.21 -0.29
CA ILE A 72 7.29 -7.57 0.12
C ILE A 72 6.74 -8.60 -0.86
N ARG A 73 5.48 -8.45 -1.28
CA ARG A 73 4.84 -9.37 -2.23
C ARG A 73 5.51 -9.30 -3.60
N SER A 74 5.94 -8.13 -4.06
CA SER A 74 6.59 -7.99 -5.37
C SER A 74 7.92 -8.74 -5.43
N GLN A 75 8.66 -8.86 -4.33
CA GLN A 75 9.87 -9.70 -4.26
C GLN A 75 9.57 -11.17 -4.52
N LYS A 76 8.42 -11.68 -4.03
CA LYS A 76 8.05 -13.10 -4.19
C LYS A 76 7.53 -13.42 -5.60
N VAL A 77 6.91 -12.45 -6.25
CA VAL A 77 6.23 -12.64 -7.54
C VAL A 77 7.20 -12.47 -8.71
N MET A 78 8.27 -11.69 -8.54
CA MET A 78 9.28 -11.55 -9.58
C MET A 78 10.22 -12.76 -9.57
N TRP A 79 10.17 -13.57 -10.63
CA TRP A 79 11.10 -14.68 -10.84
C TRP A 79 11.66 -14.61 -12.26
N VAL A 80 12.82 -13.98 -12.41
CA VAL A 80 13.68 -14.12 -13.59
C VAL A 80 14.77 -15.09 -13.18
N ARG A 81 14.75 -16.32 -13.71
CA ARG A 81 15.70 -17.38 -13.29
C ARG A 81 17.06 -17.25 -13.95
N ASP A 82 17.11 -16.66 -15.15
CA ASP A 82 18.31 -16.53 -15.96
C ASP A 82 18.22 -15.27 -16.86
N SER A 83 19.37 -14.76 -17.27
CA SER A 83 19.54 -13.72 -18.29
C SER A 83 18.89 -14.05 -19.64
N LEU A 84 18.72 -15.33 -19.96
CA LEU A 84 18.06 -15.84 -21.18
C LEU A 84 16.58 -16.20 -20.96
N ASP A 85 16.08 -16.01 -19.74
CA ASP A 85 14.68 -16.26 -19.40
C ASP A 85 13.79 -15.29 -20.19
N HIS A 86 12.72 -15.81 -20.78
CA HIS A 86 11.77 -15.00 -21.53
C HIS A 86 10.38 -15.60 -21.37
N LEU A 87 9.41 -14.71 -21.17
CA LEU A 87 8.01 -15.10 -21.19
C LEU A 87 7.55 -15.05 -22.65
N ASP A 88 7.12 -16.18 -23.20
CA ASP A 88 6.53 -16.29 -24.53
C ASP A 88 5.04 -16.64 -24.38
N ASP A 89 4.15 -15.78 -24.87
CA ASP A 89 2.71 -16.03 -24.87
C ASP A 89 2.10 -15.81 -26.26
N LYS A 90 1.16 -16.67 -26.65
CA LYS A 90 0.48 -16.55 -27.94
C LYS A 90 -0.38 -15.29 -27.94
N SER A 91 -0.06 -14.34 -28.81
CA SER A 91 -0.76 -13.07 -28.88
C SER A 91 -1.84 -13.02 -29.96
N GLY A 92 -1.89 -14.02 -30.84
CA GLY A 92 -2.94 -14.15 -31.85
C GLY A 92 -2.58 -15.16 -32.94
N GLU A 93 -3.59 -15.72 -33.58
CA GLU A 93 -3.45 -16.62 -34.72
C GLU A 93 -4.33 -16.14 -35.89
N SER A 94 -3.86 -16.36 -37.10
CA SER A 94 -4.58 -16.05 -38.33
C SER A 94 -4.43 -17.24 -39.28
N TRP A 95 -5.54 -17.79 -39.76
CA TRP A 95 -5.56 -18.95 -40.64
C TRP A 95 -6.33 -18.62 -41.93
N GLY A 96 -5.72 -18.92 -43.08
CA GLY A 96 -6.33 -18.74 -44.41
C GLY A 96 -6.08 -19.93 -45.34
N GLU A 97 -6.69 -19.88 -46.52
CA GLU A 97 -6.72 -20.99 -47.50
C GLU A 97 -5.32 -21.40 -48.02
N GLY A 98 -4.31 -20.54 -47.84
CA GLY A 98 -2.90 -20.79 -48.17
C GLY A 98 -1.96 -21.08 -46.98
N GLY A 99 -2.48 -21.21 -45.76
CA GLY A 99 -1.72 -21.41 -44.53
C GLY A 99 -2.05 -20.38 -43.44
N GLY A 100 -1.53 -20.58 -42.23
CA GLY A 100 -1.72 -19.65 -41.11
C GLY A 100 -0.44 -19.19 -40.46
N SER A 101 -0.56 -18.08 -39.72
CA SER A 101 0.51 -17.48 -38.94
C SER A 101 0.10 -17.37 -37.48
N GLU A 102 1.08 -17.58 -36.61
CA GLU A 102 0.96 -17.38 -35.17
C GLU A 102 1.84 -16.19 -34.79
N SER A 103 1.26 -15.23 -34.07
CA SER A 103 1.98 -14.11 -33.48
C SER A 103 2.19 -14.38 -31.99
N ARG A 104 3.39 -14.07 -31.48
CA ARG A 104 3.70 -14.21 -30.06
C ARG A 104 4.26 -12.92 -29.48
N LYS A 105 3.92 -12.67 -28.22
CA LYS A 105 4.52 -11.61 -27.41
C LYS A 105 5.62 -12.24 -26.58
N VAL A 106 6.85 -11.80 -26.83
CA VAL A 106 8.02 -12.20 -26.07
C VAL A 106 8.41 -11.04 -25.14
N ALA A 107 8.49 -11.30 -23.84
CA ALA A 107 9.04 -10.36 -22.86
C ALA A 107 10.40 -10.88 -22.37
N TYR A 108 11.48 -10.15 -22.70
CA TYR A 108 12.84 -10.55 -22.34
C TYR A 108 13.15 -10.30 -20.85
N ALA A 109 13.99 -11.14 -20.25
CA ALA A 109 14.44 -11.02 -18.86
C ALA A 109 14.91 -9.61 -18.48
N TYR A 110 15.75 -8.97 -19.32
CA TYR A 110 16.28 -7.63 -19.01
C TYR A 110 15.18 -6.55 -18.97
N GLU A 111 14.16 -6.66 -19.81
CA GLU A 111 13.02 -5.72 -19.85
C GLU A 111 12.15 -5.90 -18.61
N GLN A 112 11.89 -7.16 -18.23
CA GLN A 112 11.15 -7.49 -17.01
C GLN A 112 11.91 -7.02 -15.76
N GLN A 113 13.23 -7.17 -15.73
CA GLN A 113 14.07 -6.68 -14.63
C GLN A 113 14.08 -5.16 -14.53
N ALA A 114 14.22 -4.45 -15.65
CA ALA A 114 14.16 -3.00 -15.68
C ALA A 114 12.78 -2.47 -15.24
N ALA A 115 11.70 -3.10 -15.73
CA ALA A 115 10.34 -2.76 -15.32
C ALA A 115 10.10 -3.00 -13.83
N PHE A 116 10.62 -4.10 -13.28
CA PHE A 116 10.55 -4.39 -11.86
C PHE A 116 11.30 -3.35 -11.03
N LEU A 117 12.57 -3.07 -11.33
CA LEU A 117 13.36 -2.07 -10.59
C LEU A 117 12.68 -0.69 -10.63
N ALA A 118 12.11 -0.30 -11.77
CA ALA A 118 11.34 0.92 -11.89
C ALA A 118 10.06 0.90 -11.02
N SER A 119 9.31 -0.21 -11.03
CA SER A 119 8.12 -0.38 -10.18
C SER A 119 8.46 -0.35 -8.69
N GLN A 120 9.55 -1.01 -8.29
CA GLN A 120 10.05 -1.05 -6.93
C GLN A 120 10.48 0.34 -6.46
N SER A 121 11.23 1.08 -7.27
CA SER A 121 11.63 2.46 -6.96
C SER A 121 10.44 3.40 -6.75
N ARG A 122 9.40 3.26 -7.58
CA ARG A 122 8.12 3.99 -7.41
C ARG A 122 7.43 3.60 -6.12
N ALA A 123 7.24 2.31 -5.87
CA ALA A 123 6.62 1.81 -4.64
C ALA A 123 7.35 2.29 -3.37
N MET A 124 8.68 2.33 -3.41
CA MET A 124 9.51 2.84 -2.31
C MET A 124 9.36 4.35 -2.10
N SER A 125 9.14 5.11 -3.19
CA SER A 125 8.89 6.56 -3.11
C SER A 125 7.51 6.84 -2.52
N GLU A 126 6.49 6.11 -2.96
CA GLU A 126 5.14 6.17 -2.39
C GLU A 126 5.12 5.77 -0.92
N LEU A 127 5.85 4.73 -0.53
CA LEU A 127 5.95 4.33 0.88
C LEU A 127 6.59 5.42 1.74
N ARG A 128 7.69 6.06 1.28
CA ARG A 128 8.29 7.19 1.98
C ARG A 128 7.32 8.35 2.14
N TYR A 129 6.55 8.64 1.10
CA TYR A 129 5.53 9.69 1.14
C TYR A 129 4.41 9.34 2.14
N ALA A 130 3.91 8.10 2.12
CA ALA A 130 2.89 7.62 3.07
C ALA A 130 3.39 7.66 4.52
N ILE A 131 4.64 7.25 4.77
CA ILE A 131 5.29 7.33 6.07
C ILE A 131 5.37 8.78 6.54
N LYS A 132 5.81 9.69 5.68
CA LYS A 132 5.88 11.13 6.02
C LYS A 132 4.49 11.66 6.40
N ASN A 133 3.49 11.42 5.57
CA ASN A 133 2.12 11.85 5.86
C ASN A 133 1.61 11.31 7.20
N PHE A 134 1.89 10.03 7.50
CA PHE A 134 1.55 9.43 8.78
C PHE A 134 2.28 10.12 9.95
N LEU A 135 3.57 10.39 9.83
CA LEU A 135 4.36 11.07 10.87
C LEU A 135 3.91 12.53 11.09
N ASP A 136 3.43 13.20 10.05
CA ASP A 136 2.95 14.58 10.13
C ASP A 136 1.60 14.69 10.89
N ILE A 137 0.74 13.67 10.79
CA ILE A 137 -0.60 13.68 11.40
C ILE A 137 -0.72 12.83 12.68
N SER A 138 0.24 11.94 12.96
CA SER A 138 0.24 11.08 14.14
C SER A 138 0.79 11.79 15.38
N ASP A 139 0.34 11.36 16.56
CA ASP A 139 0.91 11.79 17.84
C ASP A 139 2.40 11.43 17.91
N ALA A 140 3.19 12.26 18.59
CA ALA A 140 4.61 12.03 18.84
C ALA A 140 4.88 10.71 19.60
N PHE A 141 3.96 10.29 20.46
CA PHE A 141 4.10 9.07 21.26
C PHE A 141 3.41 7.84 20.66
N ASP A 142 2.95 7.94 19.41
CA ASP A 142 2.28 6.84 18.73
C ASP A 142 3.21 5.61 18.58
N GLU A 143 2.78 4.47 19.12
CA GLU A 143 3.54 3.22 19.08
C GLU A 143 3.88 2.75 17.66
N ARG A 144 3.08 3.14 16.66
CA ARG A 144 3.29 2.81 15.25
C ARG A 144 4.55 3.47 14.68
N ARG A 145 5.03 4.58 15.27
CA ARG A 145 6.31 5.20 14.87
C ARG A 145 7.49 4.23 15.04
N LYS A 146 7.49 3.41 16.09
CA LYS A 146 8.50 2.36 16.29
C LYS A 146 8.40 1.25 15.24
N LYS A 147 7.20 0.98 14.73
CA LYS A 147 7.01 -0.02 13.66
C LYS A 147 7.59 0.47 12.33
N ILE A 148 7.64 1.78 12.09
CA ILE A 148 8.28 2.36 10.90
C ILE A 148 9.78 2.07 10.92
N GLU A 149 10.45 2.20 12.07
CA GLU A 149 11.88 1.86 12.19
C GLU A 149 12.17 0.40 11.82
N ILE A 150 11.28 -0.51 12.25
CA ILE A 150 11.35 -1.93 11.89
C ILE A 150 11.11 -2.14 10.38
N MET A 151 10.15 -1.42 9.79
CA MET A 151 9.90 -1.49 8.35
C MET A 151 11.11 -1.01 7.56
N ASP A 152 11.74 0.10 7.95
CA ASP A 152 12.92 0.63 7.28
C ASP A 152 14.09 -0.36 7.30
N ALA A 153 14.33 -1.03 8.43
CA ALA A 153 15.35 -2.07 8.53
C ALA A 153 15.06 -3.29 7.62
N ASN A 154 13.81 -3.72 7.56
CA ASN A 154 13.40 -4.77 6.62
C ASN A 154 13.60 -4.36 5.16
N LEU A 155 13.30 -3.11 4.82
CA LEU A 155 13.50 -2.57 3.48
C LEU A 155 14.98 -2.47 3.12
N GLU A 156 15.84 -2.09 4.06
CA GLU A 156 17.30 -2.11 3.86
C GLU A 156 17.80 -3.52 3.55
N LYS A 157 17.31 -4.53 4.28
CA LYS A 157 17.61 -5.94 4.00
C LYS A 157 17.14 -6.36 2.61
N ILE A 158 15.89 -6.04 2.24
CA ILE A 158 15.34 -6.34 0.91
C ILE A 158 16.18 -5.70 -0.21
N LYS A 159 16.61 -4.43 -0.04
CA LYS A 159 17.49 -3.77 -1.00
C LYS A 159 18.86 -4.44 -1.10
N ALA A 160 19.43 -4.86 0.03
CA ALA A 160 20.72 -5.53 0.08
C ALA A 160 20.66 -6.89 -0.63
N ASP A 161 19.59 -7.65 -0.40
CA ASP A 161 19.35 -8.94 -1.07
C ASP A 161 19.16 -8.74 -2.58
N THR A 162 18.38 -7.73 -2.99
CA THR A 162 18.20 -7.37 -4.43
C THR A 162 19.53 -7.01 -5.11
N LYS A 163 20.50 -6.43 -4.38
CA LYS A 163 21.83 -6.07 -4.93
C LYS A 163 22.82 -7.24 -4.96
N LYS A 164 22.62 -8.29 -4.14
CA LYS A 164 23.56 -9.40 -3.99
C LYS A 164 23.36 -10.53 -5.01
N GLU A 165 22.37 -10.44 -5.88
CA GLU A 165 22.09 -11.46 -6.91
C GLU A 165 23.07 -11.40 -8.11
N GLY A 166 24.37 -11.42 -7.80
CA GLY A 166 25.43 -11.92 -8.67
C GLY A 166 25.89 -13.34 -8.30
N ASN A 167 25.46 -13.91 -7.16
CA ASN A 167 25.76 -15.31 -6.86
C ASN A 167 24.81 -15.92 -5.81
N ASP A 168 24.22 -17.05 -6.19
CA ASP A 168 23.56 -18.09 -5.40
C ASP A 168 22.38 -17.74 -4.45
N LYS A 169 21.23 -18.34 -4.78
CA LYS A 169 20.09 -18.74 -3.93
C LYS A 169 20.02 -18.09 -2.54
N VAL A 170 19.33 -16.95 -2.42
CA VAL A 170 18.89 -16.47 -1.11
C VAL A 170 17.39 -16.68 -0.98
N ALA A 171 17.02 -17.71 -0.22
CA ALA A 171 15.67 -17.82 0.33
C ALA A 171 15.40 -16.58 1.18
N THR A 172 14.41 -15.77 0.80
CA THR A 172 13.98 -14.58 1.53
C THR A 172 13.51 -14.98 2.93
N VAL A 173 14.40 -14.93 3.92
CA VAL A 173 14.02 -15.03 5.34
C VAL A 173 13.41 -13.69 5.72
N ILE A 174 12.09 -13.59 5.54
CA ILE A 174 11.28 -12.56 6.20
C ILE A 174 11.39 -12.86 7.69
N VAL A 175 12.19 -12.07 8.40
CA VAL A 175 12.35 -12.19 9.85
C VAL A 175 11.01 -11.82 10.45
N SER A 176 10.24 -12.86 10.80
CA SER A 176 8.88 -12.73 11.31
C SER A 176 8.88 -12.40 12.81
N ASN A 177 10.07 -12.42 13.43
CA ASN A 177 10.28 -12.34 14.86
C ASN A 177 10.88 -10.99 15.28
N ARG A 178 10.28 -10.35 16.28
CA ARG A 178 10.67 -9.04 16.81
C ARG A 178 12.09 -9.03 17.37
N ASP A 179 12.51 -10.12 18.01
CA ASP A 179 13.81 -10.19 18.71
C ASP A 179 14.98 -10.28 17.73
N GLU A 180 14.82 -11.06 16.66
CA GLU A 180 15.79 -11.16 15.57
C GLU A 180 15.91 -9.84 14.78
N MET A 181 14.80 -9.12 14.62
CA MET A 181 14.79 -7.79 14.01
C MET A 181 15.54 -6.76 14.86
N GLN A 182 15.34 -6.81 16.18
CA GLN A 182 16.02 -5.91 17.11
C GLN A 182 17.53 -6.15 17.12
N ALA A 183 17.97 -7.42 17.11
CA ALA A 183 19.38 -7.76 17.02
C ALA A 183 20.03 -7.25 15.71
N TYR A 184 19.30 -7.29 14.60
CA TYR A 184 19.77 -6.72 13.32
C TYR A 184 19.90 -5.18 13.37
N LEU A 185 18.90 -4.51 13.95
CA LEU A 185 18.93 -3.05 14.16
C LEU A 185 20.13 -2.62 15.00
N ASP A 186 20.42 -3.35 16.09
CA ASP A 186 21.52 -3.04 16.99
C ASP A 186 22.88 -3.27 16.31
N ALA A 187 23.01 -4.32 15.50
CA ALA A 187 24.21 -4.57 14.70
C ALA A 187 24.45 -3.50 13.62
N GLN A 188 23.40 -3.04 12.93
CA GLN A 188 23.48 -1.96 11.93
C GLN A 188 23.88 -0.62 12.56
N LYS A 189 23.36 -0.30 13.76
CA LYS A 189 23.74 0.90 14.50
C LYS A 189 25.20 0.86 14.96
N ALA A 190 25.68 -0.30 15.41
CA ALA A 190 27.09 -0.48 15.79
C ALA A 190 28.04 -0.33 14.59
N ALA A 191 27.66 -0.82 13.41
CA ALA A 191 28.47 -0.67 12.19
C ALA A 191 28.60 0.79 11.74
N LYS A 192 27.53 1.60 11.84
CA LYS A 192 27.57 3.04 11.50
C LYS A 192 28.35 3.89 12.50
N ALA A 193 28.46 3.45 13.76
CA ALA A 193 29.21 4.17 14.80
C ALA A 193 30.73 3.98 14.71
N GLY A 194 31.21 2.97 13.97
CA GLY A 194 32.65 2.70 13.82
C GLY A 194 33.35 3.48 12.69
N ASP A 195 32.60 4.19 11.84
CA ASP A 195 33.14 4.92 10.68
C ASP A 195 33.38 6.43 10.94
N ASP A 196 33.06 6.96 12.13
CA ASP A 196 33.11 8.41 12.45
C ASP A 196 34.37 8.88 13.20
N ASP A 197 35.33 7.98 13.50
CA ASP A 197 36.54 8.31 14.28
C ASP A 197 37.74 8.75 13.40
N GLY A 198 37.49 9.22 12.18
CA GLY A 198 38.49 9.39 11.13
C GLY A 198 38.84 10.82 10.70
N GLU A 199 38.50 11.87 11.46
CA GLU A 199 38.91 13.24 11.11
C GLU A 199 40.26 13.58 11.76
N SER A 200 41.35 13.38 11.00
CA SER A 200 42.70 13.82 11.40
C SER A 200 42.76 15.35 11.42
N PRO A 201 43.25 15.99 12.50
CA PRO A 201 43.44 17.43 12.53
C PRO A 201 44.65 17.81 11.67
N ASP A 202 44.38 18.59 10.64
CA ASP A 202 45.35 19.14 9.69
C ASP A 202 46.43 19.95 10.43
N SER A 203 47.67 19.44 10.47
CA SER A 203 48.81 20.13 11.06
C SER A 203 49.52 20.95 9.99
N SER A 204 49.14 22.22 9.81
CA SER A 204 49.96 23.21 9.12
C SER A 204 50.26 24.37 10.06
N GLY A 205 51.38 24.27 10.78
CA GLY A 205 51.94 25.31 11.62
C GLY A 205 53.45 25.44 11.40
N SER A 206 53.81 26.41 10.55
CA SER A 206 55.03 27.23 10.55
C SER A 206 56.41 26.57 10.67
N SER A 207 57.21 26.69 9.59
CA SER A 207 58.47 27.46 9.54
C SER A 207 58.92 27.66 8.10
#